data_AF-A0A815SBZ0-F1
#
_entry.id   AF-A0A815SBZ0-F1
#
_cell.length_a   1.000
_cell.length_b   1.000
_cell.length_c   1.000
_cell.angle_alpha   90.00
_cell.angle_beta   90.00
_cell.angle_gamma   90.00
#
_symmetry.space_group_name_H-M   'P 1'
#
loop_
_entity.id
_entity.type
_entity.pdbx_description
1 polymer ?
#
loop_
_entity_poly.entity_id
_entity_poly.type
_entity_poly.pdbx_seq_one_letter_code
_entity_poly.pdbx_strand_id
1 'polypeptide(L)'
;MAAVSTFISNEWFWLPKNTTWEDFTQLKQEGNINLPSPKDLLYVFPLSGAVYLIEVLFERYIAKPIGRSFGIHDISARKAMKDKKTTTTSSSKGSHPHVSPLTKFSESCWRFLAYLSLFIYGVVVVQNKLWIWDTRLCWLNYPNQPLTDDVFWYYMIELSFYGSLLLSPFIDAKRKLGKMAIYAGAKQFSDIVFAIFAVTWFAIRLCYYPYKILYTTIFDQASILGRYPAYYVFNGLLLFLYALQ
;
A
#
# COMPACT_ATOMS: atom_id res chain seq x y z
N MET A 1 -21.17 15.06 -13.65
CA MET A 1 -21.43 14.87 -12.21
C MET A 1 -22.74 14.13 -11.97
N ALA A 2 -23.90 14.63 -12.42
CA ALA A 2 -25.20 13.96 -12.21
C ALA A 2 -25.28 12.54 -12.80
N ALA A 3 -24.90 12.35 -14.07
CA ALA A 3 -24.95 11.03 -14.73
C ALA A 3 -24.04 9.97 -14.08
N VAL A 4 -22.90 10.38 -13.52
CA VAL A 4 -21.98 9.49 -12.80
C VAL A 4 -22.57 9.13 -11.44
N SER A 5 -23.14 10.11 -10.74
CA SER A 5 -23.82 9.88 -9.45
C SER A 5 -25.00 8.91 -9.61
N THR A 6 -25.84 9.12 -10.63
CA THR A 6 -26.97 8.22 -10.90
C THR A 6 -26.52 6.82 -11.30
N PHE A 7 -25.39 6.69 -12.02
CA PHE A 7 -24.81 5.40 -12.34
C PHE A 7 -24.27 4.66 -11.10
N ILE A 8 -23.54 5.36 -10.24
CA ILE A 8 -22.96 4.79 -9.01
C ILE A 8 -24.06 4.31 -8.07
N SER A 9 -25.21 5.00 -8.02
CA SER A 9 -26.33 4.61 -7.17
C SER A 9 -27.24 3.52 -7.76
N ASN A 10 -26.97 3.00 -8.96
CA ASN A 10 -27.83 2.00 -9.61
C ASN A 10 -27.74 0.62 -8.94
N GLU A 11 -28.78 0.25 -8.18
CA GLU A 11 -28.82 -0.98 -7.39
C GLU A 11 -28.63 -2.26 -8.20
N TRP A 12 -29.34 -2.41 -9.32
CA TRP A 12 -29.27 -3.59 -10.18
C TRP A 12 -27.85 -3.90 -10.70
N PHE A 13 -27.01 -2.88 -10.87
CA PHE A 13 -25.66 -3.07 -11.40
C PHE A 13 -24.72 -3.61 -10.31
N TRP A 14 -24.81 -3.04 -9.11
CA TRP A 14 -23.85 -3.26 -8.01
C TRP A 14 -24.27 -4.38 -7.05
N LEU A 15 -25.58 -4.59 -6.82
CA LEU A 15 -26.09 -5.51 -5.81
C LEU A 15 -26.62 -6.83 -6.38
N PRO A 16 -26.62 -7.90 -5.56
CA PRO A 16 -27.35 -9.12 -5.86
C PRO A 16 -28.87 -8.91 -5.84
N LYS A 17 -29.61 -9.88 -6.38
CA LYS A 17 -31.07 -9.81 -6.43
C LYS A 17 -31.64 -9.79 -5.01
N ASN A 18 -32.65 -8.94 -4.78
CA ASN A 18 -33.35 -8.76 -3.50
C ASN A 18 -32.54 -8.04 -2.40
N THR A 19 -31.60 -7.18 -2.77
CA THR A 19 -30.91 -6.30 -1.81
C THR A 19 -30.91 -4.87 -2.33
N THR A 20 -31.15 -3.92 -1.44
CA THR A 20 -31.20 -2.47 -1.71
C THR A 20 -30.16 -1.72 -0.90
N TRP A 21 -29.88 -0.46 -1.25
CA TRP A 21 -28.99 0.36 -0.43
C TRP A 21 -29.59 0.71 0.95
N GLU A 22 -30.92 0.66 1.08
CA GLU A 22 -31.65 0.92 2.33
C GLU A 22 -31.37 -0.15 3.38
N ASP A 23 -31.23 -1.41 2.97
CA ASP A 23 -30.93 -2.54 3.86
C ASP A 23 -29.63 -2.30 4.65
N PHE A 24 -28.60 -1.74 4.02
CA PHE A 24 -27.35 -1.36 4.71
C PHE A 24 -27.51 -0.17 5.64
N THR A 25 -28.40 0.76 5.30
CA THR A 25 -28.65 1.96 6.11
C THR A 25 -29.39 1.58 7.40
N GLN A 26 -30.35 0.65 7.29
CA GLN A 26 -31.08 0.09 8.43
C GLN A 26 -30.15 -0.74 9.33
N LEU A 27 -29.35 -1.65 8.76
CA LEU A 27 -28.40 -2.45 9.53
C LEU A 27 -27.33 -1.61 10.26
N LYS A 28 -26.94 -0.46 9.68
CA LYS A 28 -26.04 0.49 10.31
C LYS A 28 -26.70 1.25 11.47
N GLN A 29 -28.00 1.50 11.40
CA GLN A 29 -28.77 2.16 12.45
C GLN A 29 -29.16 1.22 13.60
N GLU A 30 -29.38 -0.07 13.31
CA GLU A 30 -29.67 -1.10 14.31
C GLU A 30 -28.45 -1.49 15.18
N GLY A 31 -27.26 -1.00 14.83
CA GLY A 31 -26.20 -0.76 15.81
C GLY A 31 -25.33 -1.95 16.20
N ASN A 32 -25.24 -3.02 15.39
CA ASN A 32 -24.40 -4.18 15.75
C ASN A 32 -23.33 -4.57 14.71
N ILE A 33 -23.20 -3.84 13.59
CA ILE A 33 -22.20 -4.15 12.57
C ILE A 33 -21.50 -2.88 12.07
N ASN A 34 -20.18 -2.80 12.29
CA ASN A 34 -19.32 -1.75 11.74
C ASN A 34 -19.19 -1.98 10.21
N LEU A 35 -19.99 -1.28 9.41
CA LEU A 35 -19.83 -1.26 7.96
C LEU A 35 -18.89 -0.12 7.53
N PRO A 36 -17.95 -0.38 6.60
CA PRO A 36 -17.03 0.64 6.12
C PRO A 36 -17.79 1.78 5.43
N SER A 37 -17.57 2.99 5.94
CA SER A 37 -18.15 4.22 5.43
C SER A 37 -17.12 4.97 4.57
N PRO A 38 -17.53 5.65 3.48
CA PRO A 38 -16.63 6.53 2.74
C PRO A 38 -15.99 7.62 3.63
N LYS A 39 -16.64 7.98 4.74
CA LYS A 39 -16.11 8.93 5.73
C LYS A 39 -14.89 8.39 6.46
N ASP A 40 -14.74 7.07 6.57
CA ASP A 40 -13.62 6.46 7.30
C ASP A 40 -12.29 6.66 6.56
N LEU A 41 -12.35 6.84 5.24
CA LEU A 41 -11.20 7.25 4.44
C LEU A 41 -10.65 8.62 4.85
N LEU A 42 -11.43 9.46 5.54
CA LEU A 42 -10.91 10.72 6.07
C LEU A 42 -9.92 10.51 7.22
N TYR A 43 -10.00 9.40 7.97
CA TYR A 43 -9.01 9.05 8.99
C TYR A 43 -7.62 8.78 8.39
N VAL A 44 -7.57 8.41 7.10
CA VAL A 44 -6.33 8.09 6.40
C VAL A 44 -5.40 9.31 6.33
N PHE A 45 -5.94 10.52 6.15
CA PHE A 45 -5.16 11.74 6.01
C PHE A 45 -4.35 12.10 7.28
N PRO A 46 -4.96 12.23 8.48
CA PRO A 46 -4.20 12.51 9.69
C PRO A 46 -3.26 11.35 10.06
N LEU A 47 -3.69 10.11 9.86
CA LEU A 47 -2.83 8.93 10.10
C LEU A 47 -1.62 8.91 9.15
N SER A 48 -1.79 9.26 7.89
CA SER A 48 -0.69 9.39 6.92
C SER A 48 0.31 10.47 7.34
N GLY A 49 -0.19 11.61 7.83
CA GLY A 49 0.65 12.65 8.42
C GLY A 49 1.43 12.17 9.65
N ALA A 50 0.78 11.39 10.53
CA ALA A 50 1.43 10.78 11.68
C ALA A 50 2.52 9.77 11.26
N VAL A 51 2.24 8.89 10.31
CA VAL A 51 3.22 7.93 9.76
C VAL A 51 4.42 8.65 9.14
N TYR A 52 4.17 9.74 8.39
CA TYR A 52 5.24 10.57 7.85
C TYR A 52 6.07 11.25 8.95
N LEU A 53 5.45 11.72 10.03
CA LEU A 53 6.18 12.27 11.17
C LEU A 53 7.06 11.20 11.82
N ILE A 54 6.55 9.98 12.00
CA ILE A 54 7.33 8.86 12.52
C ILE A 54 8.53 8.57 11.60
N GLU A 55 8.35 8.60 10.28
CA GLU A 55 9.45 8.47 9.31
C GLU A 55 10.55 9.53 9.53
N VAL A 56 10.16 10.80 9.68
CA VAL A 56 11.11 11.91 9.91
C VAL A 56 11.84 11.76 11.25
N LEU A 57 11.13 11.33 12.31
CA LEU A 57 11.72 11.08 13.62
C LEU A 57 12.68 9.89 13.57
N PHE A 58 12.30 8.79 12.91
CA PHE A 58 13.13 7.61 12.73
C PHE A 58 14.43 7.95 11.97
N GLU A 59 14.33 8.71 10.86
CA GLU A 59 15.50 9.15 10.11
C GLU A 59 16.46 9.96 11.00
N ARG A 60 15.92 10.88 11.80
CA ARG A 60 16.71 11.82 12.60
C ARG A 60 17.34 11.18 13.83
N TYR A 61 16.60 10.35 14.55
CA TYR A 61 16.99 9.88 15.88
C TYR A 61 17.55 8.45 15.89
N ILE A 62 17.22 7.61 14.91
CA ILE A 62 17.61 6.20 14.92
C ILE A 62 18.56 5.89 13.77
N ALA A 63 18.12 6.11 12.53
CA ALA A 63 18.86 5.63 11.36
C ALA A 63 20.19 6.37 11.11
N LYS A 64 20.20 7.72 11.22
CA LYS A 64 21.43 8.52 11.06
C LYS A 64 22.52 8.21 12.09
N PRO A 65 22.25 8.11 13.40
CA PRO A 65 23.29 7.71 14.35
C PRO A 65 23.76 6.27 14.13
N ILE A 66 22.86 5.34 13.84
CA ILE A 66 23.22 3.94 13.53
C ILE A 66 24.14 3.87 12.30
N GLY A 67 23.77 4.53 11.20
CA GLY A 67 24.60 4.52 10.00
C GLY A 67 25.99 5.16 10.20
N ARG A 68 26.09 6.20 11.04
CA ARG A 68 27.39 6.76 11.46
C ARG A 68 28.20 5.78 12.31
N SER A 69 27.55 5.02 13.18
CA SER A 69 28.20 3.97 13.98
C SER A 69 28.74 2.82 13.11
N PHE A 70 28.07 2.48 12.01
CA PHE A 70 28.54 1.52 11.02
C PHE A 70 29.63 2.08 10.06
N GLY A 71 30.15 3.29 10.32
CA GLY A 71 31.20 3.90 9.51
C GLY A 71 30.71 4.45 8.17
N ILE A 72 29.39 4.56 7.95
CA ILE A 72 28.82 5.22 6.77
C ILE A 72 28.92 6.73 7.00
N HIS A 73 30.10 7.29 6.73
CA HIS A 73 30.32 8.72 6.72
C HIS A 73 29.82 9.34 5.42
N ASP A 74 29.46 10.63 5.47
CA ASP A 74 29.02 11.37 4.29
C ASP A 74 30.22 11.69 3.38
N ILE A 75 30.69 10.67 2.64
CA ILE A 75 31.82 10.75 1.69
C ILE A 75 31.54 11.84 0.64
N SER A 76 30.26 12.04 0.34
CA SER A 76 29.72 12.99 -0.62
C SER A 76 29.94 14.46 -0.23
N ALA A 77 29.80 14.78 1.06
CA ALA A 77 30.08 16.13 1.57
C ALA A 77 31.57 16.48 1.50
N ARG A 78 32.44 15.49 1.74
CA ARG A 78 33.91 15.65 1.63
C ARG A 78 34.35 15.82 0.17
N LYS A 79 33.76 15.07 -0.77
CA LYS A 79 34.08 15.15 -2.20
C LYS A 79 33.58 16.47 -2.83
N ALA A 80 32.38 16.92 -2.48
CA ALA A 80 31.85 18.22 -2.92
C ALA A 80 32.67 19.42 -2.40
N MET A 81 33.19 19.35 -1.16
CA MET A 81 34.11 20.36 -0.64
C MET A 81 35.49 20.33 -1.33
N LYS A 82 35.97 19.16 -1.75
CA LYS A 82 37.24 19.00 -2.46
C LYS A 82 37.16 19.53 -3.89
N ASP A 83 36.09 19.22 -4.62
CA ASP A 83 35.87 19.71 -5.99
C ASP A 83 35.73 21.24 -6.02
N LYS A 84 35.04 21.84 -5.03
CA LYS A 84 34.92 23.30 -4.90
C LYS A 84 36.26 24.04 -4.70
N LYS A 85 37.29 23.36 -4.20
CA LYS A 85 38.64 23.94 -4.01
C LYS A 85 39.48 23.90 -5.29
N THR A 86 39.16 23.03 -6.25
CA THR A 86 39.94 22.85 -7.49
C THR A 86 39.39 23.66 -8.66
N THR A 87 38.13 24.12 -8.59
CA THR A 87 37.49 24.97 -9.61
C THR A 87 37.26 26.39 -9.11
N THR A 88 38.30 27.22 -9.10
CA THR A 88 38.16 28.69 -9.03
C THR A 88 38.08 29.34 -10.42
N THR A 89 38.06 28.55 -11.50
CA THR A 89 37.95 29.03 -12.87
C THR A 89 37.24 27.98 -13.74
N SER A 90 35.90 28.07 -13.85
CA SER A 90 35.15 27.86 -15.10
C SER A 90 33.68 27.46 -14.83
N SER A 91 32.77 28.22 -15.44
CA SER A 91 31.49 27.84 -16.02
C SER A 91 30.55 26.89 -15.25
N SER A 92 29.42 27.47 -14.84
CA SER A 92 28.21 26.82 -14.33
C SER A 92 27.69 25.76 -15.31
N LYS A 93 28.02 24.48 -15.06
CA LYS A 93 27.25 23.33 -15.54
C LYS A 93 26.46 22.78 -14.36
N GLY A 94 25.14 22.69 -14.51
CA GLY A 94 24.20 22.29 -13.46
C GLY A 94 24.67 21.04 -12.71
N SER A 95 25.12 21.22 -11.47
CA SER A 95 25.52 20.11 -10.62
C SER A 95 24.28 19.40 -10.07
N HIS A 96 24.11 18.12 -10.40
CA HIS A 96 23.09 17.27 -9.82
C HIS A 96 23.21 17.25 -8.28
N PRO A 97 22.11 17.40 -7.52
CA PRO A 97 22.13 17.29 -6.06
C PRO A 97 22.54 15.88 -5.64
N HIS A 98 23.76 15.72 -5.13
CA HIS A 98 24.23 14.43 -4.63
C HIS A 98 23.51 14.07 -3.32
N VAL A 99 22.81 12.93 -3.30
CA VAL A 99 22.13 12.41 -2.10
C VAL A 99 23.13 11.72 -1.17
N SER A 100 23.12 12.03 0.12
CA SER A 100 24.02 11.38 1.08
C SER A 100 23.70 9.87 1.19
N PRO A 101 24.72 8.99 1.20
CA PRO A 101 24.54 7.55 1.40
C PRO A 101 23.76 7.22 2.69
N LEU A 102 23.94 8.04 3.73
CA LEU A 102 23.27 7.90 5.02
C LEU A 102 21.75 8.09 4.93
N THR A 103 21.27 9.03 4.10
CA THR A 103 19.83 9.21 3.86
C THR A 103 19.26 8.02 3.08
N LYS A 104 19.99 7.45 2.12
CA LYS A 104 19.53 6.25 1.38
C LYS A 104 19.43 5.02 2.27
N PHE A 105 20.42 4.81 3.14
CA PHE A 105 20.38 3.75 4.16
C PHE A 105 19.15 3.93 5.06
N SER A 106 18.93 5.14 5.57
CA SER A 106 17.77 5.46 6.40
C SER A 106 16.42 5.22 5.70
N GLU A 107 16.27 5.70 4.47
CA GLU A 107 15.05 5.51 3.66
C GLU A 107 14.78 4.00 3.43
N SER A 108 15.84 3.21 3.20
CA SER A 108 15.72 1.76 2.99
C SER A 108 15.37 1.02 4.29
N CYS A 109 16.00 1.38 5.41
CA CYS A 109 15.71 0.81 6.73
C CYS A 109 14.28 1.10 7.18
N TRP A 110 13.80 2.33 6.98
CA TRP A 110 12.42 2.70 7.31
C TRP A 110 11.41 1.85 6.53
N ARG A 111 11.58 1.79 5.21
CA ARG A 111 10.71 0.98 4.34
C ARG A 111 10.74 -0.49 4.72
N PHE A 112 11.92 -1.05 4.98
CA PHE A 112 12.04 -2.45 5.40
C PHE A 112 11.29 -2.72 6.71
N LEU A 113 11.49 -1.88 7.75
CA LEU A 113 10.83 -2.04 9.04
C LEU A 113 9.31 -1.87 8.93
N ALA A 114 8.85 -0.90 8.14
CA ALA A 114 7.42 -0.67 7.94
C ALA A 114 6.75 -1.79 7.15
N TYR A 115 7.36 -2.30 6.09
CA TYR A 115 6.81 -3.45 5.35
C TYR A 115 6.81 -4.73 6.21
N LEU A 116 7.88 -4.96 6.98
CA LEU A 116 7.95 -6.11 7.88
C LEU A 116 6.90 -6.04 8.98
N SER A 117 6.70 -4.87 9.60
CA SER A 117 5.70 -4.68 10.65
C SER A 117 4.27 -4.84 10.10
N LEU A 118 3.97 -4.26 8.94
CA LEU A 118 2.68 -4.43 8.26
C LEU A 118 2.42 -5.90 7.92
N PHE A 119 3.43 -6.62 7.41
CA PHE A 119 3.31 -8.03 7.08
C PHE A 119 3.02 -8.89 8.33
N ILE A 120 3.80 -8.71 9.40
CA ILE A 120 3.58 -9.44 10.67
C ILE A 120 2.19 -9.13 11.23
N TYR A 121 1.80 -7.85 11.25
CA TYR A 121 0.48 -7.45 11.71
C TYR A 121 -0.64 -8.05 10.87
N GLY A 122 -0.48 -8.09 9.54
CA GLY A 122 -1.41 -8.74 8.62
C GLY A 122 -1.56 -10.23 8.89
N VAL A 123 -0.46 -10.96 9.05
CA VAL A 123 -0.50 -12.38 9.43
C VAL A 123 -1.24 -12.57 10.75
N VAL A 124 -0.97 -11.72 11.75
CA VAL A 124 -1.60 -11.81 13.08
C VAL A 124 -3.11 -11.55 13.05
N VAL A 125 -3.56 -10.57 12.26
CA VAL A 125 -4.98 -10.23 12.13
C VAL A 125 -5.73 -11.28 11.30
N VAL A 126 -5.11 -11.77 10.22
CA VAL A 126 -5.74 -12.66 9.24
C VAL A 126 -5.81 -14.12 9.72
N GLN A 127 -4.82 -14.61 10.46
CA GLN A 127 -4.79 -16.01 10.92
C GLN A 127 -6.01 -16.41 11.77
N ASN A 128 -6.60 -15.46 12.48
CA ASN A 128 -7.75 -15.67 13.36
C ASN A 128 -9.09 -15.68 12.60
N LYS A 129 -9.08 -15.47 11.28
CA LYS A 129 -10.29 -15.34 10.49
C LYS A 129 -10.52 -16.60 9.66
N LEU A 130 -11.71 -17.20 9.80
CA LEU A 130 -12.08 -18.45 9.14
C LEU A 130 -12.05 -18.36 7.61
N TRP A 131 -12.25 -17.18 7.04
CA TRP A 131 -12.25 -16.95 5.59
C TRP A 131 -10.90 -17.18 4.90
N ILE A 132 -9.78 -17.14 5.64
CA ILE A 132 -8.46 -17.45 5.05
C ILE A 132 -8.33 -18.94 4.71
N TRP A 133 -9.00 -19.78 5.49
CA TRP A 133 -8.98 -21.23 5.33
C TRP A 133 -10.08 -21.67 4.36
N ASP A 134 -11.29 -21.15 4.55
CA ASP A 134 -12.43 -21.36 3.65
C ASP A 134 -12.91 -20.04 3.04
N THR A 135 -12.46 -19.80 1.81
CA THR A 135 -12.77 -18.62 1.00
C THR A 135 -14.24 -18.52 0.58
N ARG A 136 -15.04 -19.59 0.75
CA ARG A 136 -16.49 -19.54 0.50
C ARG A 136 -17.22 -18.68 1.52
N LEU A 137 -16.69 -18.61 2.75
CA LEU A 137 -17.22 -17.79 3.83
C LEU A 137 -17.19 -16.29 3.48
N CYS A 138 -16.33 -15.87 2.55
CA CYS A 138 -16.33 -14.50 2.01
C CYS A 138 -17.60 -14.16 1.21
N TRP A 139 -18.33 -15.16 0.73
CA TRP A 139 -19.54 -14.97 -0.07
C TRP A 139 -20.80 -15.27 0.74
N LEU A 140 -20.68 -16.12 1.77
CA LEU A 140 -21.73 -16.34 2.76
C LEU A 140 -21.99 -15.05 3.55
N ASN A 141 -23.26 -14.66 3.64
CA ASN A 141 -23.72 -13.39 4.22
C ASN A 141 -23.29 -12.12 3.47
N TYR A 142 -22.68 -12.22 2.27
CA TYR A 142 -22.54 -11.04 1.42
C TYR A 142 -23.94 -10.55 1.03
N PRO A 143 -24.24 -9.25 1.14
CA PRO A 143 -23.30 -8.14 1.38
C PRO A 143 -23.15 -7.67 2.85
N ASN A 144 -23.80 -8.32 3.80
CA ASN A 144 -23.86 -7.94 5.23
C ASN A 144 -22.67 -8.49 6.05
N GLN A 145 -21.45 -8.08 5.70
CA GLN A 145 -20.24 -8.51 6.42
C GLN A 145 -19.82 -7.48 7.48
N PRO A 146 -19.87 -7.82 8.78
CA PRO A 146 -19.35 -6.95 9.81
C PRO A 146 -17.83 -6.84 9.70
N LEU A 147 -17.31 -5.62 9.60
CA LEU A 147 -15.88 -5.38 9.63
C LEU A 147 -15.43 -5.34 11.09
N THR A 148 -14.70 -6.37 11.53
CA THR A 148 -14.13 -6.37 12.89
C THR A 148 -13.07 -5.28 13.02
N ASP A 149 -13.02 -4.62 14.17
CA ASP A 149 -12.14 -3.47 14.43
C ASP A 149 -10.67 -3.74 14.12
N ASP A 150 -10.18 -4.96 14.38
CA ASP A 150 -8.79 -5.36 14.06
C ASP A 150 -8.47 -5.23 12.56
N VAL A 151 -9.41 -5.69 11.72
CA VAL A 151 -9.29 -5.69 10.26
C VAL A 151 -9.46 -4.27 9.74
N PHE A 152 -10.39 -3.51 10.33
CA PHE A 152 -10.56 -2.09 10.01
C PHE A 152 -9.26 -1.31 10.23
N TRP A 153 -8.66 -1.40 11.42
CA TRP A 153 -7.41 -0.70 11.73
C TRP A 153 -6.22 -1.19 10.90
N TYR A 154 -6.17 -2.49 10.59
CA TYR A 154 -5.20 -3.03 9.64
C TYR A 154 -5.25 -2.30 8.29
N TYR A 155 -6.44 -2.22 7.68
CA TYR A 155 -6.60 -1.50 6.41
C TYR A 155 -6.31 0.00 6.53
N MET A 156 -6.74 0.65 7.61
CA MET A 156 -6.49 2.08 7.81
C MET A 156 -5.00 2.38 7.93
N ILE A 157 -4.25 1.59 8.70
CA ILE A 157 -2.80 1.76 8.87
C ILE A 157 -2.06 1.46 7.56
N GLU A 158 -2.42 0.38 6.87
CA GLU A 158 -1.83 0.03 5.57
C GLU A 158 -2.07 1.15 4.55
N LEU A 159 -3.31 1.63 4.44
CA LEU A 159 -3.67 2.71 3.53
C LEU A 159 -2.99 4.04 3.89
N SER A 160 -2.84 4.35 5.17
CA SER A 160 -2.12 5.54 5.64
C SER A 160 -0.62 5.47 5.38
N PHE A 161 -0.01 4.30 5.44
CA PHE A 161 1.38 4.10 5.04
C PHE A 161 1.58 4.32 3.54
N TYR A 162 0.71 3.76 2.68
CA TYR A 162 0.76 4.08 1.25
C TYR A 162 0.42 5.56 0.98
N GLY A 163 -0.49 6.13 1.74
CA GLY A 163 -0.80 7.56 1.73
C GLY A 163 0.41 8.42 2.05
N SER A 164 1.24 8.04 3.02
CA SER A 164 2.43 8.81 3.39
C SER A 164 3.49 8.75 2.28
N LEU A 165 3.60 7.61 1.59
CA LEU A 165 4.44 7.45 0.40
C LEU A 165 3.96 8.30 -0.77
N LEU A 166 2.64 8.45 -0.95
CA LEU A 166 2.06 9.30 -1.99
C LEU A 166 2.22 10.79 -1.68
N LEU A 167 2.09 11.21 -0.42
CA LEU A 167 2.28 12.61 -0.01
C LEU A 167 3.76 13.02 0.00
N SER A 168 4.66 12.09 0.24
CA SER A 168 6.10 12.34 0.33
C SER A 168 6.66 13.09 -0.90
N PRO A 169 6.40 12.69 -2.17
CA PRO A 169 6.79 13.44 -3.36
C PRO A 169 6.26 14.88 -3.43
N PHE A 170 5.02 15.14 -2.98
CA PHE A 170 4.42 16.47 -3.02
C PHE A 170 5.02 17.38 -1.96
N ILE A 171 5.30 16.85 -0.76
CA ILE A 171 5.93 17.59 0.34
C ILE A 171 7.43 17.82 0.04
N ASP A 172 8.13 16.84 -0.53
CA ASP A 172 9.55 16.93 -0.93
C ASP A 172 9.74 17.44 -2.38
N ALA A 173 8.71 17.99 -3.05
CA ALA A 173 8.78 18.40 -4.46
C ALA A 173 9.93 19.38 -4.77
N LYS A 174 10.29 20.24 -3.80
CA LYS A 174 11.42 21.18 -3.90
C LYS A 174 12.79 20.56 -3.56
N ARG A 175 12.86 19.33 -3.03
CA ARG A 175 14.10 18.69 -2.52
C ARG A 175 14.47 17.37 -3.23
N LYS A 176 13.53 16.70 -3.93
CA LYS A 176 13.70 15.33 -4.47
C LYS A 176 13.83 15.18 -5.99
N LEU A 177 13.50 16.17 -6.83
CA LEU A 177 13.59 16.03 -8.30
C LEU A 177 15.04 15.71 -8.77
N GLY A 178 16.04 16.29 -8.10
CA GLY A 178 17.45 15.97 -8.35
C GLY A 178 17.94 14.65 -7.75
N LYS A 179 17.21 14.09 -6.77
CA LYS A 179 17.52 12.79 -6.15
C LYS A 179 17.09 11.63 -7.06
N MET A 180 15.93 11.79 -7.71
CA MET A 180 15.24 10.84 -8.60
C MET A 180 16.13 10.28 -9.74
N ALA A 181 16.93 11.14 -10.38
CA ALA A 181 17.84 10.76 -11.46
C ALA A 181 19.06 9.91 -11.00
N ILE A 182 19.40 9.94 -9.70
CA ILE A 182 20.54 9.20 -9.12
C ILE A 182 20.10 7.83 -8.55
N TYR A 183 18.80 7.62 -8.28
CA TYR A 183 18.28 6.31 -7.84
C TYR A 183 18.38 5.24 -8.94
N ALA A 184 18.50 5.64 -10.22
CA ALA A 184 18.70 4.74 -11.36
C ALA A 184 20.04 3.99 -11.36
N GLY A 185 20.97 4.27 -10.42
CA GLY A 185 22.34 3.75 -10.47
C GLY A 185 22.88 3.04 -9.21
N ALA A 186 22.05 2.67 -8.22
CA ALA A 186 22.54 2.05 -6.98
C ALA A 186 21.84 0.72 -6.69
N LYS A 187 22.37 -0.37 -7.27
CA LYS A 187 21.90 -1.75 -7.04
C LYS A 187 22.99 -2.51 -6.29
N GLN A 188 22.73 -2.89 -5.02
CA GLN A 188 23.44 -4.00 -4.35
C GLN A 188 22.92 -4.37 -2.94
N PHE A 189 21.98 -3.62 -2.34
CA PHE A 189 21.31 -4.04 -1.08
C PHE A 189 19.90 -4.61 -1.29
N SER A 190 19.37 -4.52 -2.52
CA SER A 190 18.00 -4.92 -2.85
C SER A 190 17.85 -6.41 -3.14
N ASP A 191 18.91 -7.12 -3.52
CA ASP A 191 18.74 -8.38 -4.26
C ASP A 191 18.23 -9.54 -3.40
N ILE A 192 18.58 -9.61 -2.11
CA ILE A 192 18.09 -10.66 -1.19
C ILE A 192 16.65 -10.39 -0.75
N VAL A 193 16.34 -9.14 -0.38
CA VAL A 193 14.96 -8.73 -0.01
C VAL A 193 14.04 -8.87 -1.22
N PHE A 194 14.53 -8.52 -2.41
CA PHE A 194 13.83 -8.72 -3.67
C PHE A 194 13.64 -10.20 -4.00
N ALA A 195 14.61 -11.07 -3.70
CA ALA A 195 14.46 -12.51 -3.91
C ALA A 195 13.38 -13.11 -2.99
N ILE A 196 13.39 -12.78 -1.69
CA ILE A 196 12.36 -13.27 -0.74
C ILE A 196 10.98 -12.71 -1.11
N PHE A 197 10.91 -11.42 -1.43
CA PHE A 197 9.69 -10.80 -1.92
C PHE A 197 9.22 -11.46 -3.22
N ALA A 198 10.11 -11.70 -4.18
CA ALA A 198 9.78 -12.32 -5.46
C ALA A 198 9.26 -13.74 -5.27
N VAL A 199 9.92 -14.57 -4.46
CA VAL A 199 9.44 -15.94 -4.16
C VAL A 199 8.07 -15.91 -3.50
N THR A 200 7.89 -15.06 -2.50
CA THR A 200 6.59 -14.89 -1.81
C THR A 200 5.51 -14.40 -2.77
N TRP A 201 5.85 -13.44 -3.62
CA TRP A 201 4.97 -12.90 -4.65
C TRP A 201 4.60 -13.99 -5.66
N PHE A 202 5.57 -14.73 -6.20
CA PHE A 202 5.34 -15.83 -7.13
C PHE A 202 4.47 -16.94 -6.52
N ALA A 203 4.68 -17.33 -5.26
CA ALA A 203 3.88 -18.35 -4.60
C ALA A 203 2.40 -17.90 -4.42
N ILE A 204 2.20 -16.66 -3.95
CA ILE A 204 0.85 -16.09 -3.77
C ILE A 204 0.17 -15.86 -5.13
N ARG A 205 0.92 -15.50 -6.16
CA ARG A 205 0.38 -15.13 -7.47
C ARG A 205 0.17 -16.29 -8.43
N LEU A 206 1.05 -17.29 -8.42
CA LEU A 206 0.98 -18.40 -9.36
C LEU A 206 0.12 -19.54 -8.81
N CYS A 207 0.14 -19.76 -7.49
CA CYS A 207 -0.60 -20.85 -6.87
C CYS A 207 -1.88 -20.34 -6.19
N TYR A 208 -1.78 -19.37 -5.28
CA TYR A 208 -2.94 -18.97 -4.46
C TYR A 208 -3.99 -18.17 -5.25
N TYR A 209 -3.56 -17.19 -6.05
CA TYR A 209 -4.45 -16.32 -6.82
C TYR A 209 -5.35 -17.07 -7.83
N PRO A 210 -4.83 -17.88 -8.77
CA PRO A 210 -5.70 -18.59 -9.73
C PRO A 210 -6.48 -19.74 -9.10
N TYR A 211 -5.90 -20.47 -8.14
CA TYR A 211 -6.53 -21.67 -7.60
C TYR A 211 -7.59 -21.38 -6.53
N LYS A 212 -7.36 -20.40 -5.66
CA LYS A 212 -8.30 -20.05 -4.57
C LYS A 212 -9.14 -18.83 -4.93
N ILE A 213 -8.51 -17.70 -5.25
CA ILE A 213 -9.25 -16.44 -5.43
C ILE A 213 -10.13 -16.52 -6.68
N LEU A 214 -9.54 -16.79 -7.85
CA LEU A 214 -10.28 -16.81 -9.11
C LEU A 214 -11.33 -17.93 -9.19
N TYR A 215 -11.02 -19.11 -8.63
CA TYR A 215 -11.99 -20.21 -8.56
C TYR A 215 -13.21 -19.83 -7.72
N THR A 216 -12.99 -19.24 -6.54
CA THR A 216 -14.10 -18.88 -5.64
C THR A 216 -14.94 -17.73 -6.19
N THR A 217 -14.34 -16.75 -6.85
CA THR A 217 -15.06 -15.61 -7.44
C THR A 217 -15.87 -16.02 -8.67
N ILE A 218 -15.42 -17.00 -9.45
CA ILE A 218 -16.14 -17.45 -10.66
C ILE A 218 -17.21 -18.49 -10.33
N PHE A 219 -16.90 -19.45 -9.47
CA PHE A 219 -17.77 -20.60 -9.22
C PHE A 219 -18.56 -20.48 -7.92
N ASP A 220 -17.88 -20.28 -6.79
CA ASP A 220 -18.55 -20.25 -5.48
C ASP A 220 -19.46 -19.02 -5.34
N GLN A 221 -19.00 -17.82 -5.71
CA GLN A 221 -19.81 -16.59 -5.69
C GLN A 221 -21.06 -16.73 -6.59
N ALA A 222 -20.88 -17.22 -7.82
CA ALA A 222 -21.98 -17.37 -8.78
C ALA A 222 -23.04 -18.37 -8.30
N SER A 223 -22.63 -19.38 -7.52
CA SER A 223 -23.53 -20.36 -6.92
C SER A 223 -24.32 -19.81 -5.72
N ILE A 224 -23.72 -18.90 -4.94
CA ILE A 224 -24.31 -18.36 -3.69
C ILE A 224 -25.18 -17.12 -3.95
N LEU A 225 -24.67 -16.15 -4.72
CA LEU A 225 -25.30 -14.83 -4.91
C LEU A 225 -26.02 -14.69 -6.26
N GLY A 226 -25.83 -15.66 -7.16
CA GLY A 226 -26.20 -15.55 -8.56
C GLY A 226 -25.29 -14.60 -9.34
N ARG A 227 -25.53 -14.48 -10.64
CA ARG A 227 -24.73 -13.64 -11.54
C ARG A 227 -25.43 -12.30 -11.76
N TYR A 228 -24.73 -11.21 -11.46
CA TYR A 228 -25.18 -9.82 -11.66
C TYR A 228 -24.12 -9.03 -12.47
N PRO A 229 -24.43 -7.85 -13.01
CA PRO A 229 -23.53 -7.13 -13.93
C PRO A 229 -22.15 -6.83 -13.36
N ALA A 230 -22.06 -6.34 -12.12
CA ALA A 230 -20.77 -6.06 -11.48
C ALA A 230 -19.92 -7.33 -11.26
N TYR A 231 -20.53 -8.52 -11.14
CA TYR A 231 -19.79 -9.79 -11.10
C TYR A 231 -18.94 -9.99 -12.36
N TYR A 232 -19.43 -9.65 -13.55
CA TYR A 232 -18.68 -9.82 -14.80
C TYR A 232 -17.54 -8.82 -14.92
N VAL A 233 -17.78 -7.58 -14.50
CA VAL A 233 -16.74 -6.54 -14.48
C VAL A 233 -15.62 -6.91 -13.50
N PHE A 234 -15.99 -7.35 -12.29
CA PHE A 234 -15.05 -7.75 -11.27
C PHE A 234 -14.21 -8.97 -11.69
N ASN A 235 -14.84 -10.05 -12.15
CA ASN A 235 -14.11 -11.24 -12.62
C ASN A 235 -13.31 -10.95 -13.89
N GLY A 236 -13.80 -10.08 -14.78
CA GLY A 236 -13.06 -9.62 -15.95
C GLY A 236 -11.79 -8.87 -15.58
N LEU A 237 -11.85 -7.97 -14.59
CA LEU A 237 -10.68 -7.29 -14.04
C LEU A 237 -9.70 -8.27 -13.39
N LEU A 238 -10.18 -9.26 -12.65
CA LEU A 238 -9.33 -10.28 -12.04
C LEU A 238 -8.62 -11.17 -13.09
N LEU A 239 -9.32 -11.54 -14.16
CA LEU A 239 -8.75 -12.29 -15.29
C LEU A 239 -7.77 -11.44 -16.10
N PHE A 240 -8.07 -10.15 -16.31
CA PHE A 240 -7.15 -9.22 -16.94
C PHE A 240 -5.88 -9.04 -16.11
N LEU A 241 -6.03 -8.92 -14.79
CA LEU A 241 -4.92 -8.83 -13.87
C LEU A 241 -4.10 -10.13 -13.88
N TYR A 242 -4.73 -11.29 -13.98
CA TYR A 242 -4.04 -12.57 -14.19
C TYR A 242 -3.22 -12.58 -15.48
N ALA A 243 -3.77 -12.06 -16.58
CA ALA A 243 -3.12 -12.04 -17.88
C ALA A 243 -1.96 -11.03 -17.99
N LEU A 244 -1.93 -10.01 -17.11
CA LEU A 244 -0.87 -9.00 -17.05
C LEU A 244 0.33 -9.40 -16.17
N GLN A 245 0.23 -10.51 -15.44
CA GLN A 245 1.31 -11.00 -14.59
C GLN A 245 2.37 -11.77 -15.38
#